data_AF-A0A839NAX1-F1
#
_entry.id   AF-A0A839NAX1-F1
#
_cell.length_a   1.000
_cell.length_b   1.000
_cell.length_c   1.000
_cell.angle_alpha   90.00
_cell.angle_beta   90.00
_cell.angle_gamma   90.00
#
_symmetry.space_group_name_H-M   'P 1'
#
loop_
_entity.id
_entity.type
_entity.pdbx_description
1 polymer ?
#
loop_
_entity_poly.entity_id
_entity_poly.type
_entity_poly.pdbx_seq_one_letter_code
_entity_poly.pdbx_strand_id
1 'polypeptide(L)'
;MSPSPGYTDDELRRAVDVSHSWRETLRHLGLAGTSSAAIRSVRRHADRLQLDYTHFAGGRHWSDAELAKAVLDAATWTEVARRLQLTGSSATATLQRHAGRLGLEIAHLAQLPLHENWAQPQLANLRRAGSLIAAAWYTLCGQDVSWPLEPCRYDLVVRDGARMRRVQVKTTTVASESGVWQVNVSTTSRRSRRIYTADEVDDFFVIDGELNFYVIPLESMVGMHGLSLSAYERFRVRSGTVPHSLISPAPAPT
;
A
#
# COMPACT_ATOMS: atom_id res chain seq x y z
N MET A 1 -24.22 29.55 -40.08
CA MET A 1 -23.23 30.63 -39.88
C MET A 1 -22.81 30.61 -38.43
N SER A 2 -21.60 30.15 -38.12
CA SER A 2 -21.06 30.29 -36.76
C SER A 2 -20.77 31.77 -36.50
N PRO A 3 -21.06 32.31 -35.31
CA PRO A 3 -20.76 33.70 -35.00
C PRO A 3 -19.27 33.93 -35.17
N SER A 4 -18.90 34.97 -35.91
CA SER A 4 -17.51 35.39 -36.03
C SER A 4 -16.97 35.64 -34.63
N PRO A 5 -15.80 35.09 -34.26
CA PRO A 5 -15.15 35.49 -33.03
C PRO A 5 -14.99 37.02 -33.06
N GLY A 6 -15.22 37.69 -31.93
CA GLY A 6 -15.10 39.16 -31.83
C GLY A 6 -13.67 39.69 -31.98
N TYR A 7 -12.78 38.91 -32.59
CA TYR A 7 -11.38 39.20 -32.84
C TYR A 7 -10.96 38.53 -34.17
N THR A 8 -10.03 39.16 -34.86
CA THR A 8 -9.44 38.73 -36.13
C THR A 8 -8.26 37.78 -35.93
N ASP A 9 -7.84 37.08 -37.00
CA ASP A 9 -6.70 36.17 -36.96
C ASP A 9 -5.38 36.90 -36.62
N ASP A 10 -5.24 38.17 -37.05
CA ASP A 10 -4.07 39.00 -36.73
C ASP A 10 -4.08 39.52 -35.28
N GLU A 11 -5.26 39.76 -34.71
CA GLU A 11 -5.40 40.05 -33.28
C GLU A 11 -5.06 38.81 -32.44
N LEU A 12 -5.48 37.62 -32.87
CA LEU A 12 -5.10 36.37 -32.22
C LEU A 12 -3.58 36.14 -32.27
N ARG A 13 -2.95 36.33 -33.43
CA ARG A 13 -1.49 36.18 -33.58
C ARG A 13 -0.72 37.11 -32.65
N ARG A 14 -1.07 38.41 -32.66
CA ARG A 14 -0.45 39.40 -31.76
C ARG A 14 -0.68 39.07 -30.29
N ALA A 15 -1.89 38.64 -29.92
CA ALA A 15 -2.20 38.28 -28.54
C ALA A 15 -1.42 37.05 -28.07
N VAL A 16 -1.18 36.06 -28.94
CA VAL A 16 -0.37 34.88 -28.61
C VAL A 16 1.10 35.26 -28.41
N ASP A 17 1.67 36.09 -29.28
CA ASP A 17 3.09 36.49 -29.22
C ASP A 17 3.43 37.20 -27.90
N VAL A 18 2.52 38.01 -27.36
CA VAL A 18 2.76 38.82 -26.15
C VAL A 18 2.33 38.14 -24.84
N SER A 19 1.63 37.01 -24.91
CA SER A 19 1.11 36.32 -23.72
C SER A 19 2.05 35.21 -23.24
N HIS A 20 1.93 34.85 -21.96
CA HIS A 20 2.56 33.66 -21.37
C HIS A 20 1.55 32.61 -20.91
N SER A 21 0.25 32.84 -21.12
CA SER A 21 -0.79 31.84 -20.83
C SER A 21 -2.08 32.11 -21.61
N TRP A 22 -2.91 31.08 -21.82
CA TRP A 22 -4.22 31.24 -22.45
C TRP A 22 -5.14 32.23 -21.73
N ARG A 23 -5.05 32.32 -20.40
CA ARG A 23 -5.85 33.28 -19.62
C ARG A 23 -5.45 34.73 -19.88
N GLU A 24 -4.18 34.95 -20.22
CA GLU A 24 -3.65 36.26 -20.61
C GLU A 24 -4.00 36.57 -22.06
N THR A 25 -3.90 35.60 -22.96
CA THR A 25 -4.35 35.73 -24.36
C THR A 25 -5.82 36.14 -24.45
N LEU A 26 -6.69 35.51 -23.65
CA LEU A 26 -8.10 35.91 -23.59
C LEU A 26 -8.27 37.37 -23.13
N ARG A 27 -7.49 37.81 -22.13
CA ARG A 27 -7.53 39.20 -21.66
C ARG A 27 -7.07 40.18 -22.74
N HIS A 28 -6.05 39.84 -23.53
CA HIS A 28 -5.61 40.65 -24.68
C HIS A 28 -6.63 40.70 -25.82
N LEU A 29 -7.45 39.67 -25.99
CA LEU A 29 -8.55 39.64 -26.96
C LEU A 29 -9.85 40.26 -26.45
N GLY A 30 -9.84 40.90 -25.27
CA GLY A 30 -11.03 41.48 -24.66
C GLY A 30 -12.04 40.46 -24.14
N LEU A 31 -11.62 39.20 -23.96
CA LEU A 31 -12.44 38.10 -23.46
C LEU A 31 -12.19 37.83 -21.98
N ALA A 32 -13.19 37.24 -21.31
CA ALA A 32 -13.05 36.83 -19.91
C ALA A 32 -12.06 35.66 -19.74
N GLY A 33 -10.90 35.93 -19.12
CA GLY A 33 -9.81 34.96 -18.90
C GLY A 33 -10.13 33.78 -17.96
N THR A 34 -11.36 33.69 -17.44
CA THR A 34 -11.84 32.61 -16.57
C THR A 34 -12.69 31.57 -17.30
N SER A 35 -13.10 31.82 -18.54
CA SER A 35 -13.98 30.91 -19.28
C SER A 35 -13.21 29.76 -19.94
N SER A 36 -13.37 28.55 -19.38
CA SER A 36 -12.81 27.31 -19.94
C SER A 36 -13.32 26.99 -21.35
N ALA A 37 -14.52 27.44 -21.72
CA ALA A 37 -15.05 27.29 -23.08
C ALA A 37 -14.37 28.26 -24.07
N ALA A 38 -14.15 29.52 -23.67
CA ALA A 38 -13.44 30.50 -24.48
C ALA A 38 -11.97 30.10 -24.68
N ILE A 39 -11.29 29.62 -23.63
CA ILE A 39 -9.92 29.09 -23.73
C ILE A 39 -9.83 27.96 -24.76
N ARG A 40 -10.76 27.01 -24.73
CA ARG A 40 -10.79 25.91 -25.71
C ARG A 40 -11.03 26.39 -27.14
N SER A 41 -11.91 27.37 -27.32
CA SER A 41 -12.24 27.92 -28.63
C SER A 41 -11.06 28.69 -29.23
N VAL A 42 -10.42 29.55 -28.44
CA VAL A 42 -9.25 30.34 -28.85
C VAL A 42 -8.07 29.42 -29.15
N ARG A 43 -7.81 28.41 -28.31
CA ARG A 43 -6.75 27.42 -28.55
C ARG A 43 -6.98 26.64 -29.84
N ARG A 44 -8.20 26.14 -30.08
CA ARG A 44 -8.55 25.44 -31.32
C ARG A 44 -8.34 26.32 -32.56
N HIS A 45 -8.62 27.61 -32.44
CA HIS A 45 -8.42 28.56 -33.54
C HIS A 45 -6.93 28.83 -33.79
N ALA A 46 -6.12 28.96 -32.72
CA ALA A 46 -4.67 29.05 -32.83
C ALA A 46 -4.04 27.79 -33.44
N ASP A 47 -4.51 26.60 -33.06
CA ASP A 47 -4.08 25.32 -33.64
C ASP A 47 -4.36 25.26 -35.15
N ARG A 48 -5.55 25.73 -35.57
CA ARG A 48 -5.93 25.80 -36.98
C ARG A 48 -5.02 26.74 -37.79
N LEU A 49 -4.58 27.82 -37.18
CA LEU A 49 -3.65 28.80 -37.77
C LEU A 49 -2.17 28.40 -37.61
N GLN A 50 -1.89 27.27 -36.95
CA GLN A 50 -0.54 26.76 -36.66
C GLN A 50 0.34 27.80 -35.94
N LEU A 51 -0.23 28.56 -35.02
CA LEU A 51 0.51 29.55 -34.24
C LEU A 51 1.41 28.86 -33.19
N ASP A 52 2.62 29.37 -33.01
CA ASP A 52 3.51 28.92 -31.94
C ASP A 52 3.11 29.58 -30.61
N TYR A 53 2.78 28.75 -29.62
CA TYR A 53 2.47 29.17 -28.25
C TYR A 53 3.24 28.32 -27.23
N THR A 54 4.35 27.71 -27.65
CA THR A 54 5.19 26.83 -26.81
C THR A 54 5.79 27.55 -25.60
N HIS A 55 5.89 28.88 -25.64
CA HIS A 55 6.33 29.73 -24.53
C HIS A 55 5.28 29.91 -23.41
N PHE A 56 4.06 29.37 -23.56
CA PHE A 56 3.04 29.50 -22.51
C PHE A 56 3.39 28.62 -21.30
N ALA A 57 3.71 29.25 -20.17
CA ALA A 57 4.08 28.58 -18.94
C ALA A 57 2.86 27.89 -18.28
N GLY A 58 3.03 26.63 -17.89
CA GLY A 58 2.03 25.87 -17.11
C GLY A 58 0.94 25.18 -17.92
N GLY A 59 1.06 25.17 -19.26
CA GLY A 59 0.21 24.39 -20.14
C GLY A 59 0.75 22.98 -20.39
N ARG A 60 -0.14 22.04 -20.67
CA ARG A 60 0.24 20.79 -21.32
C ARG A 60 0.88 21.12 -22.68
N HIS A 61 2.13 20.70 -22.88
CA HIS A 61 2.92 20.89 -24.10
C HIS A 61 2.56 19.94 -25.27
N TRP A 62 1.51 19.14 -25.13
CA TRP A 62 1.06 18.17 -26.13
C TRP A 62 -0.44 18.28 -26.40
N SER A 63 -0.83 18.02 -27.63
CA SER A 63 -2.19 18.01 -28.14
C SER A 63 -2.87 16.67 -27.89
N ASP A 64 -4.21 16.64 -28.00
CA ASP A 64 -4.96 15.38 -27.90
C ASP A 64 -4.57 14.38 -29.03
N ALA A 65 -4.17 14.88 -30.20
CA ALA A 65 -3.67 14.07 -31.31
C ALA A 65 -2.28 13.46 -31.03
N GLU A 66 -1.38 14.24 -30.42
CA GLU A 66 -0.06 13.74 -30.01
C GLU A 66 -0.17 12.69 -28.91
N LEU A 67 -1.10 12.84 -27.96
CA LEU A 67 -1.39 11.80 -26.99
C LEU A 67 -1.94 10.53 -27.65
N ALA A 68 -2.89 10.66 -28.58
CA ALA A 68 -3.46 9.51 -29.27
C ALA A 68 -2.37 8.73 -30.02
N LYS A 69 -1.48 9.44 -30.74
CA LYS A 69 -0.33 8.84 -31.41
C LYS A 69 0.65 8.19 -30.43
N ALA A 70 0.98 8.87 -29.34
CA ALA A 70 1.89 8.35 -28.33
C ALA A 70 1.34 7.09 -27.64
N VAL A 71 0.03 7.03 -27.38
CA VAL A 71 -0.66 5.86 -26.81
C VAL A 71 -0.65 4.68 -27.78
N LEU A 72 -0.92 4.93 -29.06
CA LEU A 72 -0.93 3.89 -30.09
C LEU A 72 0.43 3.22 -30.26
N ASP A 73 1.50 4.01 -30.28
CA ASP A 73 2.85 3.53 -30.60
C ASP A 73 3.65 3.03 -29.38
N ALA A 74 3.11 3.19 -28.17
CA ALA A 74 3.80 2.81 -26.92
C ALA A 74 3.30 1.47 -26.40
N ALA A 75 4.18 0.77 -25.67
CA ALA A 75 3.82 -0.45 -24.93
C ALA A 75 3.59 -0.21 -23.43
N THR A 76 3.99 0.96 -22.90
CA THR A 76 3.85 1.31 -21.48
C THR A 76 3.57 2.80 -21.29
N TRP A 77 2.98 3.17 -20.15
CA TRP A 77 2.78 4.59 -19.80
C TRP A 77 4.08 5.40 -19.67
N THR A 78 5.17 4.76 -19.25
CA THR A 78 6.50 5.38 -19.20
C THR A 78 6.97 5.76 -20.61
N GLU A 79 6.73 4.89 -21.58
CA GLU A 79 7.04 5.15 -22.98
C GLU A 79 6.16 6.27 -23.58
N VAL A 80 4.87 6.31 -23.22
CA VAL A 80 3.97 7.44 -23.58
C VAL A 80 4.52 8.75 -23.02
N ALA A 81 4.90 8.78 -21.74
CA ALA A 81 5.47 9.98 -21.11
C ALA A 81 6.77 10.42 -21.78
N ARG A 82 7.66 9.47 -22.11
CA ARG A 82 8.92 9.73 -22.83
C ARG A 82 8.67 10.34 -24.21
N ARG A 83 7.72 9.79 -24.98
CA ARG A 83 7.35 10.31 -26.31
C ARG A 83 6.76 11.71 -26.28
N LEU A 84 6.07 12.05 -25.19
CA LEU A 84 5.53 13.39 -24.95
C LEU A 84 6.51 14.30 -24.20
N GLN A 85 7.77 13.87 -24.06
CA GLN A 85 8.87 14.61 -23.41
C GLN A 85 8.53 15.04 -21.98
N LEU A 86 7.71 14.26 -21.28
CA LEU A 86 7.35 14.50 -19.89
C LEU A 86 8.39 13.84 -18.98
N THR A 87 8.96 14.63 -18.08
CA THR A 87 9.88 14.17 -17.04
C THR A 87 9.16 14.07 -15.70
N GLY A 88 9.32 12.93 -15.01
CA GLY A 88 8.77 12.70 -13.66
C GLY A 88 7.63 11.67 -13.60
N SER A 89 7.53 10.98 -12.46
CA SER A 89 6.57 9.90 -12.19
C SER A 89 5.11 10.37 -12.09
N SER A 90 4.87 11.68 -11.92
CA SER A 90 3.53 12.27 -11.78
C SER A 90 2.78 12.47 -13.11
N ALA A 91 3.46 12.32 -14.26
CA ALA A 91 2.86 12.49 -15.59
C ALA A 91 1.84 11.39 -15.93
N THR A 92 2.08 10.15 -15.45
CA THR A 92 1.29 8.97 -15.81
C THR A 92 -0.19 9.09 -15.47
N ALA A 93 -0.54 9.57 -14.27
CA ALA A 93 -1.94 9.73 -13.86
C ALA A 93 -2.68 10.76 -14.73
N THR A 94 -1.99 11.82 -15.14
CA THR A 94 -2.54 12.86 -16.03
C THR A 94 -2.74 12.33 -17.44
N LEU A 95 -1.81 11.50 -17.94
CA LEU A 95 -1.92 10.84 -19.24
C LEU A 95 -3.09 9.84 -19.27
N GLN A 96 -3.18 8.98 -18.26
CA GLN A 96 -4.26 8.00 -18.09
C GLN A 96 -5.65 8.65 -18.08
N ARG A 97 -5.82 9.70 -17.27
CA ARG A 97 -7.08 10.45 -17.18
C ARG A 97 -7.50 11.00 -18.54
N HIS A 98 -6.56 11.52 -19.32
CA HIS A 98 -6.87 12.12 -20.60
C HIS A 98 -7.07 11.10 -21.73
N ALA A 99 -6.33 9.99 -21.72
CA ALA A 99 -6.60 8.89 -22.64
C ALA A 99 -8.00 8.31 -22.40
N GLY A 100 -8.40 8.14 -21.13
CA GLY A 100 -9.77 7.74 -20.77
C GLY A 100 -10.82 8.74 -21.22
N ARG A 101 -10.58 10.05 -21.07
CA ARG A 101 -11.48 11.11 -21.57
C ARG A 101 -11.65 11.08 -23.09
N LEU A 102 -10.59 10.71 -23.82
CA LEU A 102 -10.58 10.62 -25.28
C LEU A 102 -11.11 9.26 -25.80
N GLY A 103 -11.41 8.31 -24.91
CA GLY A 103 -11.84 6.97 -25.29
C GLY A 103 -10.76 6.18 -26.04
N LEU A 104 -9.48 6.43 -25.74
CA LEU A 104 -8.38 5.71 -26.38
C LEU A 104 -8.29 4.28 -25.82
N GLU A 105 -7.98 3.31 -26.69
CA GLU A 105 -7.62 1.96 -26.28
C GLU A 105 -6.27 1.99 -25.54
N ILE A 106 -6.27 1.56 -24.28
CA ILE A 106 -5.09 1.61 -23.39
C ILE A 106 -4.75 0.26 -22.76
N ALA A 107 -5.48 -0.81 -23.10
CA ALA A 107 -5.31 -2.12 -22.49
C ALA A 107 -3.89 -2.67 -22.66
N HIS A 108 -3.25 -2.39 -23.81
CA HIS A 108 -1.88 -2.78 -24.11
C HIS A 108 -0.84 -2.04 -23.24
N LEU A 109 -1.16 -0.83 -22.77
CA LEU A 109 -0.27 -0.04 -21.90
C LEU A 109 -0.30 -0.50 -20.43
N ALA A 110 -1.30 -1.30 -20.05
CA ALA A 110 -1.56 -1.72 -18.68
C ALA A 110 -1.08 -3.15 -18.38
N GLN A 111 -0.41 -3.81 -19.34
CA GLN A 111 0.21 -5.13 -19.13
C GLN A 111 1.47 -4.98 -18.27
N LEU A 112 1.29 -4.66 -16.98
CA LEU A 112 2.27 -5.03 -15.99
C LEU A 112 2.27 -6.56 -15.95
N PRO A 113 3.44 -7.24 -15.97
CA PRO A 113 3.47 -8.67 -15.73
C PRO A 113 2.79 -8.92 -14.38
N LEU A 114 1.70 -9.69 -14.39
CA LEU A 114 1.13 -10.19 -13.16
C LEU A 114 2.26 -10.92 -12.43
N HIS A 115 2.57 -10.49 -11.20
CA HIS A 115 3.42 -11.30 -10.33
C HIS A 115 2.60 -12.53 -9.92
N GLU A 116 2.55 -13.52 -10.81
CA GLU A 116 1.81 -14.77 -10.59
C GLU A 116 2.54 -15.70 -9.60
N ASN A 117 3.80 -15.41 -9.31
CA ASN A 117 4.64 -16.19 -8.40
C ASN A 117 4.79 -15.50 -7.05
N TRP A 118 3.71 -15.49 -6.26
CA TRP A 118 3.83 -15.20 -4.84
C TRP A 118 4.55 -16.36 -4.15
N ALA A 119 5.59 -16.06 -3.38
CA ALA A 119 6.27 -17.06 -2.59
C ALA A 119 5.28 -17.67 -1.59
N GLN A 120 5.18 -19.00 -1.57
CA GLN A 120 4.33 -19.71 -0.62
C GLN A 120 4.96 -19.65 0.79
N PRO A 121 4.16 -19.48 1.86
CA PRO A 121 4.64 -19.59 3.23
C PRO A 121 5.30 -20.95 3.46
N GLN A 122 6.50 -20.96 4.03
CA GLN A 122 7.21 -22.19 4.37
C GLN A 122 7.37 -22.27 5.88
N LEU A 123 6.99 -23.40 6.47
CA LEU A 123 7.06 -23.61 7.92
C LEU A 123 8.49 -23.47 8.48
N ALA A 124 9.51 -23.72 7.65
CA ALA A 124 10.92 -23.46 7.98
C ALA A 124 11.21 -21.99 8.38
N ASN A 125 10.37 -21.05 7.93
CA ASN A 125 10.47 -19.63 8.28
C ASN A 125 9.74 -19.27 9.58
N LEU A 126 8.98 -20.19 10.18
CA LEU A 126 8.13 -19.91 11.34
C LEU A 126 8.93 -19.31 12.50
N ARG A 127 10.12 -19.84 12.79
CA ARG A 127 11.00 -19.32 13.84
C ARG A 127 11.38 -17.85 13.63
N ARG A 128 11.57 -17.42 12.38
CA ARG A 128 11.89 -16.03 12.04
C ARG A 128 10.64 -15.14 12.07
N ALA A 129 9.49 -15.69 11.71
CA ALA A 129 8.22 -14.97 11.67
C ALA A 129 7.54 -14.88 13.06
N GLY A 130 7.91 -15.72 14.02
CA GLY A 130 7.18 -15.90 15.28
C GLY A 130 6.86 -14.60 16.02
N SER A 131 7.86 -13.73 16.24
CA SER A 131 7.63 -12.47 16.96
C SER A 131 6.75 -11.48 16.19
N LEU A 132 6.76 -11.52 14.85
CA LEU A 132 5.87 -10.71 14.03
C LEU A 132 4.42 -11.21 14.12
N ILE A 133 4.22 -12.52 14.11
CA ILE A 133 2.90 -13.15 14.27
C ILE A 133 2.34 -12.84 15.66
N ALA A 134 3.15 -13.01 16.71
CA ALA A 134 2.76 -12.70 18.08
C ALA A 134 2.38 -11.22 18.24
N ALA A 135 3.21 -10.31 17.71
CA ALA A 135 2.92 -8.89 17.74
C ALA A 135 1.61 -8.56 17.00
N ALA A 136 1.40 -9.11 15.79
CA ALA A 136 0.17 -8.90 15.05
C ALA A 136 -1.05 -9.41 15.83
N TRP A 137 -0.96 -10.57 16.48
CA TRP A 137 -2.03 -11.11 17.29
C TRP A 137 -2.39 -10.18 18.47
N TYR A 138 -1.40 -9.73 19.24
CA TYR A 138 -1.63 -8.81 20.35
C TYR A 138 -2.21 -7.46 19.90
N THR A 139 -1.70 -6.91 18.79
CA THR A 139 -2.25 -5.70 18.19
C THR A 139 -3.70 -5.89 17.75
N LEU A 140 -4.06 -7.04 17.17
CA LEU A 140 -5.44 -7.36 16.80
C LEU A 140 -6.35 -7.52 18.03
N CYS A 141 -5.79 -7.91 19.18
CA CYS A 141 -6.49 -7.89 20.46
C CYS A 141 -6.63 -6.48 21.07
N GLY A 142 -6.16 -5.43 20.39
CA GLY A 142 -6.21 -4.05 20.86
C GLY A 142 -5.15 -3.70 21.90
N GLN A 143 -4.09 -4.50 22.01
CA GLN A 143 -2.99 -4.28 22.95
C GLN A 143 -1.83 -3.56 22.26
N ASP A 144 -1.15 -2.65 22.96
CA ASP A 144 0.03 -1.99 22.41
C ASP A 144 1.23 -2.93 22.50
N VAL A 145 2.01 -3.02 21.42
CA VAL A 145 3.20 -3.87 21.34
C VAL A 145 4.44 -3.03 21.11
N SER A 146 5.49 -3.28 21.88
CA SER A 146 6.81 -2.68 21.73
C SER A 146 7.89 -3.74 21.65
N TRP A 147 8.90 -3.49 20.82
CA TRP A 147 10.12 -4.29 20.75
C TRP A 147 11.20 -3.66 21.62
N PRO A 148 11.93 -4.43 22.43
CA PRO A 148 13.08 -3.90 23.16
C PRO A 148 14.18 -3.47 22.19
N LEU A 149 14.82 -2.32 22.46
CA LEU A 149 15.95 -1.81 21.66
C LEU A 149 17.26 -2.52 21.98
N GLU A 150 17.41 -3.00 23.21
CA GLU A 150 18.60 -3.72 23.68
C GLU A 150 18.36 -5.24 23.71
N PRO A 151 19.41 -6.07 23.63
CA PRO A 151 19.30 -7.51 23.77
C PRO A 151 18.63 -7.91 25.09
N CYS A 152 17.37 -8.34 25.02
CA CYS A 152 16.58 -8.77 26.17
C CYS A 152 16.32 -10.27 26.14
N ARG A 153 15.87 -10.80 27.28
CA ARG A 153 15.45 -12.20 27.45
C ARG A 153 13.99 -12.42 27.06
N TYR A 154 13.31 -11.41 26.54
CA TYR A 154 11.96 -11.45 26.02
C TYR A 154 11.97 -10.81 24.63
N ASP A 155 11.01 -11.17 23.78
CA ASP A 155 10.93 -10.66 22.41
C ASP A 155 10.07 -9.39 22.31
N LEU A 156 9.05 -9.28 23.16
CA LEU A 156 8.05 -8.20 23.11
C LEU A 156 7.72 -7.68 24.52
N VAL A 157 7.33 -6.42 24.59
CA VAL A 157 6.55 -5.87 25.72
C VAL A 157 5.15 -5.58 25.21
N VAL A 158 4.15 -6.10 25.90
CA VAL A 158 2.74 -5.93 25.56
C VAL A 158 2.04 -5.15 26.67
N ARG A 159 1.27 -4.14 26.30
CA ARG A 159 0.49 -3.33 27.24
C ARG A 159 -1.00 -3.58 27.06
N ASP A 160 -1.65 -3.88 28.18
CA ASP A 160 -3.10 -4.03 28.30
C ASP A 160 -3.61 -3.01 29.33
N GLY A 161 -4.07 -1.85 28.83
CA GLY A 161 -4.39 -0.70 29.67
C GLY A 161 -3.19 -0.29 30.54
N ALA A 162 -3.33 -0.44 31.86
CA ALA A 162 -2.28 -0.11 32.82
C ALA A 162 -1.22 -1.21 33.02
N ARG A 163 -1.47 -2.44 32.57
CA ARG A 163 -0.56 -3.57 32.79
C ARG A 163 0.45 -3.69 31.64
N MET A 164 1.71 -3.91 31.97
CA MET A 164 2.76 -4.27 31.02
C MET A 164 3.23 -5.70 31.27
N ARG A 165 3.48 -6.44 30.19
CA ARG A 165 3.93 -7.84 30.24
C ARG A 165 5.08 -8.05 29.27
N ARG A 166 6.16 -8.67 29.74
CA ARG A 166 7.32 -9.13 28.96
C ARG A 166 7.02 -10.50 28.40
N VAL A 167 6.97 -10.60 27.08
CA VAL A 167 6.56 -11.81 26.38
C VAL A 167 7.75 -12.42 25.65
N GLN A 168 8.05 -13.67 25.97
CA GLN A 168 9.00 -14.48 25.20
C GLN A 168 8.23 -15.30 24.16
N VAL A 169 8.61 -15.17 22.90
CA VAL A 169 8.02 -15.92 21.79
C VAL A 169 8.78 -17.21 21.57
N LYS A 170 8.05 -18.31 21.37
CA LYS A 170 8.60 -19.62 21.01
C LYS A 170 7.79 -20.21 19.87
N THR A 171 8.47 -20.94 19.00
CA THR A 171 7.86 -21.65 17.88
C THR A 171 8.29 -23.09 17.90
N THR A 172 7.42 -24.02 17.49
CA THR A 172 7.81 -25.40 17.21
C THR A 172 7.29 -25.85 15.85
N THR A 173 8.08 -26.72 15.24
CA THR A 173 7.71 -27.49 14.05
C THR A 173 7.92 -28.99 14.31
N VAL A 174 8.05 -29.39 15.58
CA VAL A 174 8.33 -30.75 16.01
C VAL A 174 7.14 -31.28 16.82
N ALA A 175 6.47 -32.29 16.26
CA ALA A 175 5.46 -33.09 16.94
C ALA A 175 6.01 -34.49 17.23
N SER A 176 5.50 -35.13 18.28
CA SER A 176 5.69 -36.58 18.50
C SER A 176 5.00 -37.39 17.40
N GLU A 177 5.29 -38.69 17.32
CA GLU A 177 4.57 -39.63 16.45
C GLU A 177 3.05 -39.65 16.71
N SER A 178 2.64 -39.35 17.95
CA SER A 178 1.24 -39.21 18.36
C SER A 178 0.61 -37.85 18.01
N GLY A 179 1.31 -36.97 17.28
CA GLY A 179 0.83 -35.65 16.88
C GLY A 179 0.92 -34.57 17.95
N VAL A 180 1.61 -34.83 19.07
CA VAL A 180 1.70 -33.87 20.19
C VAL A 180 2.91 -32.95 20.00
N TRP A 181 2.64 -31.66 19.86
CA TRP A 181 3.66 -30.62 19.69
C TRP A 181 4.53 -30.45 20.94
N GLN A 182 5.85 -30.41 20.73
CA GLN A 182 6.84 -30.23 21.79
C GLN A 182 7.58 -28.90 21.61
N VAL A 183 7.66 -28.11 22.68
CA VAL A 183 8.34 -26.80 22.68
C VAL A 183 9.42 -26.78 23.74
N ASN A 184 10.59 -26.26 23.38
CA ASN A 184 11.62 -25.98 24.37
C ASN A 184 11.48 -24.54 24.91
N VAL A 185 11.29 -24.41 26.22
CA VAL A 185 11.17 -23.12 26.92
C VAL A 185 12.42 -22.74 27.70
N SER A 186 13.57 -23.34 27.38
CA SER A 186 14.88 -22.95 27.94
C SER A 186 15.73 -22.17 26.93
N THR A 187 16.58 -21.28 27.42
CA THR A 187 17.67 -20.74 26.59
C THR A 187 18.87 -21.67 26.66
N THR A 188 19.34 -22.16 25.51
CA THR A 188 20.65 -22.82 25.42
C THR A 188 21.74 -21.74 25.44
N SER A 189 22.35 -21.53 26.60
CA SER A 189 23.65 -20.85 26.66
C SER A 189 24.75 -21.90 26.48
N ARG A 190 25.92 -21.51 25.95
CA ARG A 190 27.03 -22.41 25.59
C ARG A 190 27.55 -23.34 26.72
N ARG A 191 27.06 -23.22 27.97
CA ARG A 191 27.48 -24.05 29.12
C ARG A 191 26.35 -24.54 30.03
N SER A 192 25.11 -24.07 29.90
CA SER A 192 23.98 -24.59 30.70
C SER A 192 22.61 -24.20 30.13
N ARG A 193 21.62 -25.07 30.35
CA ARG A 193 20.19 -24.75 30.18
C ARG A 193 19.76 -23.86 31.34
N ARG A 194 19.26 -22.67 31.03
CA ARG A 194 18.77 -21.72 32.04
C ARG A 194 17.27 -21.51 31.87
N ILE A 195 16.54 -21.62 32.98
CA ILE A 195 15.10 -21.37 33.08
C ILE A 195 14.88 -19.85 33.17
N TYR A 196 13.78 -19.35 32.63
CA TYR A 196 13.39 -17.95 32.78
C TYR A 196 12.85 -17.68 34.19
N THR A 197 13.13 -16.51 34.74
CA THR A 197 12.56 -16.07 36.03
C THR A 197 11.43 -15.06 35.80
N ALA A 198 10.60 -14.84 36.83
CA ALA A 198 9.54 -13.83 36.79
C ALA A 198 10.08 -12.41 36.62
N ASP A 199 11.36 -12.17 36.89
CA ASP A 199 12.04 -10.90 36.61
C ASP A 199 12.50 -10.78 35.15
N GLU A 200 12.42 -11.85 34.36
CA GLU A 200 12.85 -11.86 32.96
C GLU A 200 11.66 -11.88 31.99
N VAL A 201 10.66 -12.71 32.27
CA VAL A 201 9.53 -12.99 31.38
C VAL A 201 8.26 -13.17 32.21
N ASP A 202 7.16 -12.59 31.75
CA ASP A 202 5.84 -12.75 32.37
C ASP A 202 5.05 -13.86 31.66
N ASP A 203 5.04 -13.86 30.31
CA ASP A 203 4.30 -14.83 29.50
C ASP A 203 5.15 -15.43 28.37
N PHE A 204 4.81 -16.65 27.96
CA PHE A 204 5.25 -17.22 26.69
C PHE A 204 4.15 -17.14 25.65
N PHE A 205 4.45 -16.59 24.48
CA PHE A 205 3.63 -16.74 23.29
C PHE A 205 4.19 -17.87 22.43
N VAL A 206 3.42 -18.95 22.29
CA VAL A 206 3.87 -20.17 21.61
C VAL A 206 3.07 -20.41 20.34
N ILE A 207 3.77 -20.71 19.24
CA ILE A 207 3.17 -21.05 17.94
C ILE A 207 3.61 -22.46 17.54
N ASP A 208 2.64 -23.34 17.26
CA ASP A 208 2.93 -24.70 16.79
C ASP A 208 2.97 -24.81 15.26
N GLY A 209 3.25 -26.01 14.76
CA GLY A 209 3.41 -26.28 13.32
C GLY A 209 2.12 -26.14 12.50
N GLU A 210 0.97 -26.08 13.17
CA GLU A 210 -0.35 -25.86 12.57
C GLU A 210 -0.81 -24.41 12.72
N LEU A 211 0.05 -23.53 13.24
CA LEU A 211 -0.25 -22.13 13.53
C LEU A 211 -1.33 -21.96 14.60
N ASN A 212 -1.43 -22.89 15.55
CA ASN A 212 -2.16 -22.64 16.78
C ASN A 212 -1.31 -21.81 17.72
N PHE A 213 -1.94 -20.85 18.40
CA PHE A 213 -1.26 -19.94 19.32
C PHE A 213 -1.66 -20.22 20.76
N TYR A 214 -0.69 -20.09 21.67
CA TYR A 214 -0.89 -20.26 23.11
C TYR A 214 -0.26 -19.09 23.85
N VAL A 215 -0.95 -18.58 24.86
CA VAL A 215 -0.42 -17.58 25.80
C VAL A 215 -0.32 -18.23 27.17
N ILE A 216 0.89 -18.62 27.56
CA ILE A 216 1.14 -19.41 28.76
C ILE A 216 1.92 -18.56 29.77
N PRO A 217 1.32 -18.22 30.94
CA PRO A 217 2.02 -17.51 32.00
C PRO A 217 3.22 -18.31 32.53
N LEU A 218 4.33 -17.63 32.83
CA LEU A 218 5.53 -18.29 33.37
C LEU A 218 5.22 -19.06 34.67
N GLU A 219 4.35 -18.53 35.52
CA GLU A 219 3.91 -19.17 36.78
C GLU A 219 3.25 -20.54 36.57
N SER A 220 2.71 -20.81 35.38
CA SER A 220 2.13 -22.10 35.02
C SER A 220 3.19 -23.12 34.55
N MET A 221 4.46 -22.74 34.52
CA MET A 221 5.59 -23.54 34.03
C MET A 221 6.62 -23.81 35.15
N VAL A 222 6.22 -24.54 36.19
CA VAL A 222 7.14 -24.83 37.32
C VAL A 222 8.18 -25.88 36.93
N GLY A 223 9.46 -25.49 36.88
CA GLY A 223 10.62 -26.40 36.80
C GLY A 223 10.84 -27.12 35.47
N MET A 224 10.12 -26.76 34.40
CA MET A 224 10.15 -27.50 33.13
C MET A 224 11.06 -26.86 32.07
N HIS A 225 11.80 -27.70 31.34
CA HIS A 225 12.67 -27.30 30.23
C HIS A 225 12.05 -27.51 28.85
N GLY A 226 10.95 -28.27 28.79
CA GLY A 226 10.20 -28.58 27.58
C GLY A 226 8.72 -28.76 27.92
N LEU A 227 7.85 -28.36 27.01
CA LEU A 227 6.40 -28.39 27.17
C LEU A 227 5.79 -29.26 26.07
N SER A 228 4.92 -30.17 26.51
CA SER A 228 3.94 -30.84 25.66
C SER A 228 2.72 -29.94 25.55
N LEU A 229 2.41 -29.40 24.37
CA LEU A 229 1.34 -28.40 24.23
C LEU A 229 -0.05 -28.95 24.57
N SER A 230 -0.27 -30.27 24.45
CA SER A 230 -1.50 -30.92 24.90
C SER A 230 -1.81 -30.71 26.38
N ALA A 231 -0.80 -30.59 27.24
CA ALA A 231 -0.98 -30.30 28.67
C ALA A 231 -1.35 -28.83 28.94
N TYR A 232 -1.25 -27.99 27.92
CA TYR A 232 -1.45 -26.54 27.96
C TYR A 232 -2.62 -26.08 27.08
N GLU A 233 -3.49 -26.99 26.65
CA GLU A 233 -4.62 -26.68 25.75
C GLU A 233 -5.53 -25.56 26.29
N ARG A 234 -5.69 -25.47 27.62
CA ARG A 234 -6.46 -24.39 28.27
C ARG A 234 -5.93 -22.98 27.98
N PHE A 235 -4.67 -22.86 27.58
CA PHE A 235 -3.98 -21.61 27.25
C PHE A 235 -3.97 -21.32 25.75
N ARG A 236 -4.56 -22.22 24.93
CA ARG A 236 -4.72 -21.98 23.50
C ARG A 236 -5.66 -20.80 23.29
N VAL A 237 -5.21 -19.83 22.52
CA VAL A 237 -6.04 -18.67 22.19
C VAL A 237 -7.00 -19.07 21.07
N ARG A 238 -8.25 -18.61 21.17
CA ARG A 238 -9.22 -18.85 20.10
C ARG A 238 -8.86 -17.98 18.91
N SER A 239 -8.49 -18.60 17.80
CA SER A 239 -8.51 -17.93 16.49
C SER A 239 -9.96 -17.51 16.22
N GLY A 240 -10.22 -16.21 16.12
CA GLY A 240 -11.57 -15.65 16.12
C GLY A 240 -12.49 -16.33 15.11
N THR A 241 -13.50 -17.05 15.60
CA THR A 241 -14.77 -17.15 14.88
C THR A 241 -15.45 -15.81 15.08
N VAL A 242 -15.56 -15.00 14.03
CA VAL A 242 -16.50 -13.87 14.05
C VAL A 242 -17.89 -14.49 14.27
N PRO A 243 -18.65 -14.10 15.30
CA PRO A 243 -20.04 -14.55 15.42
C PRO A 243 -20.75 -14.20 14.11
N HIS A 244 -21.33 -15.21 13.46
CA HIS A 244 -22.05 -15.05 12.19
C HIS A 244 -23.20 -14.02 12.25
N SER A 245 -23.54 -13.54 13.45
CA SER A 245 -24.57 -12.55 13.76
C SER A 245 -24.21 -11.09 13.45
N LEU A 246 -23.01 -10.77 12.96
CA LEU A 246 -22.62 -9.40 12.57
C LEU A 246 -22.56 -9.15 11.04
N ILE A 247 -22.88 -10.15 10.22
CA ILE A 247 -23.06 -9.98 8.77
C ILE A 247 -24.56 -9.96 8.50
N SER A 248 -25.22 -8.87 8.86
CA SER A 248 -26.55 -8.58 8.31
C SER A 248 -26.34 -7.96 6.92
N PRO A 249 -26.90 -8.53 5.84
CA PRO A 249 -26.85 -7.87 4.54
C PRO A 249 -27.64 -6.56 4.63
N ALA A 250 -27.06 -5.47 4.12
CA ALA A 250 -27.74 -4.19 4.02
C ALA A 250 -29.08 -4.36 3.26
N PRO A 251 -30.16 -3.67 3.67
CA PRO A 251 -31.42 -3.76 2.95
C PRO A 251 -31.27 -3.18 1.54
N ALA A 252 -31.82 -3.88 0.56
CA ALA A 252 -31.81 -3.46 -0.84
C ALA A 252 -32.52 -2.09 -1.01
N PRO A 253 -32.02 -1.22 -1.92
CA PRO A 253 -32.66 0.05 -2.18
C PRO A 253 -34.04 -0.17 -2.83
N THR A 254 -35.00 0.65 -2.39
CA THR A 254 -36.35 0.75 -2.96
C THR A 254 -36.37 1.58 -4.23
#